data_AF-A0A1Q8JFI9-F1
#
_entry.id   AF-A0A1Q8JFI9-F1
#
_cell.length_a   1.000
_cell.length_b   1.000
_cell.length_c   1.000
_cell.angle_alpha   90.00
_cell.angle_beta   90.00
_cell.angle_gamma   90.00
#
_symmetry.space_group_name_H-M   'P 1'
#
loop_
_entity.id
_entity.type
_entity.pdbx_description
1 polymer ?
#
loop_
_entity_poly.entity_id
_entity_poly.type
_entity_poly.pdbx_seq_one_letter_code
_entity_poly.pdbx_strand_id
1 'polypeptide(L)'
;MNGQSWESMTPEQRRAEWDRFRYWQQQREQQRPQTAVPARHVQLGTPTARRGLLIGVIALVVGLGLVTIIDRSTDVTGRMTVVTGTSALSASSYGSGGSCVTYGGYDDITEGTAVTVRDSSGAIVGVGNLEAGQSDSYGCTFPFTVTDVPNSAFYTVEISHRGEVTFTADDVETGEVQLSLG
;
A
#
# COMPACT_ATOMS: atom_id res chain seq x y z
N MET A 1 9.15 -24.36 7.04
CA MET A 1 7.96 -23.81 7.74
C MET A 1 7.48 -24.87 8.72
N ASN A 2 7.68 -24.64 10.03
CA ASN A 2 7.37 -25.61 11.09
C ASN A 2 5.92 -25.40 11.55
N GLY A 3 4.98 -26.10 10.92
CA GLY A 3 3.61 -26.23 11.42
C GLY A 3 3.57 -27.25 12.56
N GLN A 4 3.83 -26.82 13.79
CA GLN A 4 3.66 -27.68 14.95
C GLN A 4 2.23 -27.61 15.46
N SER A 5 1.46 -28.67 15.19
CA SER A 5 0.61 -29.39 16.17
C SER A 5 -0.03 -28.54 17.27
N TRP A 6 -1.12 -27.82 16.96
CA TRP A 6 -2.01 -27.26 17.99
C TRP A 6 -3.05 -28.26 18.52
N GLU A 7 -3.13 -29.46 17.92
CA GLU A 7 -4.23 -30.42 18.13
C GLU A 7 -4.12 -31.31 19.37
N SER A 8 -3.06 -31.19 20.18
CA SER A 8 -2.84 -32.07 21.36
C SER A 8 -2.78 -31.36 22.72
N MET A 9 -3.03 -30.06 22.81
CA MET A 9 -2.98 -29.36 24.11
C MET A 9 -4.20 -29.63 24.98
N THR A 10 -3.95 -30.09 26.20
CA THR A 10 -4.99 -30.28 27.21
C THR A 10 -5.59 -28.92 27.64
N PRO A 11 -6.83 -28.90 28.18
CA PRO A 11 -7.44 -27.67 28.68
C PRO A 11 -6.59 -26.93 29.75
N GLU A 12 -5.79 -27.66 30.51
CA GLU A 12 -4.88 -27.10 31.52
C GLU A 12 -3.68 -26.38 30.88
N GLN A 13 -3.05 -27.01 29.89
CA GLN A 13 -1.94 -26.40 29.15
C GLN A 13 -2.37 -25.11 28.45
N ARG A 14 -3.56 -25.14 27.83
CA ARG A 14 -4.14 -23.96 27.18
C ARG A 14 -4.34 -22.80 28.16
N ARG A 15 -4.83 -23.07 29.37
CA ARG A 15 -4.99 -22.04 30.42
C ARG A 15 -3.65 -21.45 30.85
N ALA A 16 -2.64 -22.29 31.05
CA ALA A 16 -1.30 -21.84 31.42
C ALA A 16 -0.63 -20.98 30.33
N GLU A 17 -0.84 -21.31 29.05
CA GLU A 17 -0.36 -20.48 27.94
C GLU A 17 -1.08 -19.13 27.87
N TRP A 18 -2.41 -19.11 28.07
CA TRP A 18 -3.17 -17.87 28.16
C TRP A 18 -2.68 -16.97 29.30
N ASP A 19 -2.31 -17.54 30.44
CA ASP A 19 -1.75 -16.79 31.57
C ASP A 19 -0.38 -16.18 31.22
N ARG A 20 0.49 -16.95 30.54
CA ARG A 20 1.77 -16.43 30.03
C ARG A 20 1.59 -15.32 29.00
N PHE A 21 0.60 -15.44 28.11
CA PHE A 21 0.29 -14.40 27.14
C PHE A 21 -0.21 -13.12 27.82
N ARG A 22 -1.12 -13.24 28.79
CA ARG A 22 -1.61 -12.10 29.58
C ARG A 22 -0.49 -11.40 30.35
N TYR A 23 0.43 -12.17 30.93
CA TYR A 23 1.62 -11.64 31.58
C TYR A 23 2.52 -10.86 30.61
N TRP A 24 2.78 -11.40 29.42
CA TRP A 24 3.57 -10.73 28.40
C TRP A 24 2.93 -9.42 27.91
N GLN A 25 1.60 -9.42 27.71
CA GLN A 25 0.84 -8.21 27.34
C GLN A 25 1.01 -7.08 28.38
N GLN A 26 0.90 -7.41 29.68
CA GLN A 26 1.09 -6.43 30.74
C GLN A 26 2.51 -5.85 30.76
N GLN A 27 3.54 -6.67 30.54
CA GLN A 27 4.92 -6.16 30.50
C GLN A 27 5.16 -5.21 29.34
N ARG A 28 4.58 -5.49 28.17
CA ARG A 28 4.69 -4.61 27.00
C ARG A 28 4.08 -3.22 27.23
N GLU A 29 2.94 -3.16 27.93
CA GLU A 29 2.30 -1.88 28.24
C GLU A 29 3.17 -1.07 29.21
N GLN A 30 3.81 -1.71 30.20
CA GLN A 30 4.73 -1.04 31.13
C GLN A 30 6.02 -0.56 30.45
N GLN A 31 6.53 -1.33 29.49
CA GLN A 31 7.74 -0.97 28.74
C GLN A 31 7.47 -0.03 27.55
N ARG A 32 6.22 0.34 27.30
CA ARG A 32 5.88 1.30 26.26
C ARG A 32 6.55 2.63 26.60
N PRO A 33 7.56 3.07 25.82
CA PRO A 33 8.21 4.34 26.07
C PRO A 33 7.13 5.41 26.00
N GLN A 34 6.94 6.15 27.09
CA GLN A 34 6.19 7.39 27.02
C GLN A 34 7.06 8.35 26.23
N THR A 35 6.95 8.33 24.90
CA THR A 35 7.35 9.47 24.09
C THR A 35 6.46 10.62 24.51
N ALA A 36 6.88 11.31 25.58
CA ALA A 36 6.37 12.60 25.94
C ALA A 36 6.59 13.49 24.72
N VAL A 37 5.55 13.65 23.91
CA VAL A 37 5.50 14.71 22.90
C VAL A 37 5.75 15.99 23.68
N PRO A 38 6.89 16.68 23.48
CA PRO A 38 7.15 17.88 24.25
C PRO A 38 6.01 18.85 23.98
N ALA A 39 5.33 19.29 25.05
CA ALA A 39 4.34 20.32 24.98
C ALA A 39 5.02 21.57 24.40
N ARG A 40 4.80 21.81 23.10
CA ARG A 40 5.33 22.97 22.40
C ARG A 40 4.56 24.17 22.94
N HIS A 41 5.12 24.83 23.95
CA HIS A 41 4.59 26.10 24.43
C HIS A 41 4.65 27.11 23.29
N VAL A 42 3.51 27.34 22.64
CA VAL A 42 3.35 28.44 21.69
C VAL A 42 3.41 29.73 22.52
N GLN A 43 4.59 30.33 22.60
CA GLN A 43 4.76 31.68 23.15
C GLN A 43 4.06 32.66 22.21
N LEU A 44 2.85 33.07 22.58
CA LEU A 44 2.18 34.22 21.99
C LEU A 44 2.99 35.48 22.35
N GLY A 45 3.81 35.93 21.40
CA GLY A 45 4.55 37.18 21.50
C GLY A 45 3.57 38.34 21.67
N THR A 46 3.70 39.07 22.78
CA THR A 46 2.97 40.31 23.02
C THR A 46 3.50 41.43 22.13
N PRO A 47 2.66 42.19 21.40
CA PRO A 47 3.12 43.28 20.57
C PRO A 47 3.30 44.53 21.44
N THR A 48 4.53 44.79 21.90
CA THR A 48 4.86 46.10 22.47
C THR A 48 5.66 46.91 21.48
N ALA A 49 4.94 47.84 20.84
CA ALA A 49 5.47 48.89 19.99
C ALA A 49 6.53 49.72 20.73
N ARG A 50 7.72 49.88 20.14
CA ARG A 50 8.55 51.07 20.36
C ARG A 50 9.18 51.54 19.06
N ARG A 51 8.85 52.80 18.77
CA ARG A 51 9.33 53.65 17.67
C ARG A 51 10.83 53.90 17.78
N GLY A 52 11.52 54.00 16.64
CA GLY A 52 12.85 54.64 16.58
C GLY A 52 13.81 54.14 15.50
N LEU A 53 13.57 54.58 14.26
CA LEU A 53 14.53 54.94 13.20
C LEU A 53 15.99 54.44 13.28
N LEU A 54 16.48 53.70 12.27
CA LEU A 54 17.40 54.20 11.23
C LEU A 54 18.05 53.09 10.36
N ILE A 55 17.97 53.34 9.04
CA ILE A 55 18.93 52.96 7.99
C ILE A 55 18.91 51.49 7.52
N GLY A 56 18.15 51.28 6.44
CA GLY A 56 18.75 50.88 5.17
C GLY A 56 19.15 49.43 4.97
N VAL A 57 18.18 48.60 4.56
CA VAL A 57 18.34 47.65 3.45
C VAL A 57 17.00 47.51 2.73
N ILE A 58 16.75 48.32 1.71
CA ILE A 58 15.93 47.88 0.58
C ILE A 58 16.90 47.13 -0.34
N ALA A 59 16.99 45.82 -0.15
CA ALA A 59 17.60 44.91 -1.10
C ALA A 59 16.66 43.71 -1.27
N LEU A 60 15.68 43.91 -2.15
CA LEU A 60 15.40 42.98 -3.25
C LEU A 60 15.34 41.50 -2.85
N VAL A 61 14.23 41.07 -2.24
CA VAL A 61 13.78 39.68 -2.38
C VAL A 61 12.82 39.61 -3.57
N VAL A 62 13.38 39.89 -4.76
CA VAL A 62 12.84 39.44 -6.06
C VAL A 62 13.59 38.15 -6.48
N GLY A 63 14.34 37.53 -5.56
CA GLY A 63 15.22 36.39 -5.82
C GLY A 63 15.21 35.32 -4.73
N LEU A 64 14.06 35.07 -4.07
CA LEU A 64 13.82 33.79 -3.42
C LEU A 64 12.96 32.99 -4.39
N GLY A 65 13.62 32.24 -5.27
CA GLY A 65 12.94 31.25 -6.08
C GLY A 65 12.13 30.34 -5.17
N LEU A 66 10.81 30.48 -5.23
CA LEU A 66 9.91 29.39 -4.90
C LEU A 66 10.25 28.30 -5.91
N VAL A 67 11.18 27.42 -5.53
CA VAL A 67 11.30 26.11 -6.17
C VAL A 67 10.02 25.42 -5.78
N THR A 68 9.00 25.56 -6.62
CA THR A 68 7.86 24.66 -6.60
C THR A 68 8.47 23.30 -6.92
N ILE A 69 8.63 22.44 -5.91
CA ILE A 69 8.88 21.04 -6.14
C ILE A 69 7.59 20.57 -6.81
N ILE A 70 7.60 20.52 -8.13
CA ILE A 70 6.53 19.90 -8.89
C ILE A 70 6.78 18.42 -8.65
N ASP A 71 6.12 17.86 -7.64
CA ASP A 71 6.07 16.42 -7.46
C ASP A 71 5.44 15.86 -8.73
N ARG A 72 6.28 15.24 -9.56
CA ARG A 72 5.80 14.57 -10.76
C ARG A 72 5.14 13.28 -10.30
N SER A 73 3.86 13.15 -10.64
CA SER A 73 3.12 11.91 -10.50
C SER A 73 2.94 11.25 -11.87
N THR A 74 2.72 9.95 -11.85
CA THR A 74 2.35 9.12 -12.99
C THR A 74 1.20 8.21 -12.59
N ASP A 75 0.51 7.66 -13.59
CA ASP A 75 -0.45 6.60 -13.36
C ASP A 75 0.27 5.25 -13.47
N VAL A 76 0.03 4.36 -12.51
CA VAL A 76 0.49 2.97 -12.56
C VAL A 76 -0.62 2.13 -13.15
N THR A 77 -0.44 1.74 -14.42
CA THR A 77 -1.39 0.87 -15.12
C THR A 77 -0.82 -0.53 -15.23
N GLY A 78 -1.67 -1.55 -15.09
CA GLY A 78 -1.21 -2.93 -15.16
C GLY A 78 -2.34 -3.94 -15.28
N ARG A 79 -1.96 -5.21 -15.28
CA ARG A 79 -2.89 -6.34 -15.37
C ARG A 79 -2.54 -7.44 -14.39
N MET A 80 -3.57 -8.05 -13.84
CA MET A 80 -3.50 -9.20 -12.96
C MET A 80 -4.17 -10.40 -13.63
N THR A 81 -3.40 -11.45 -13.93
CA THR A 81 -3.91 -12.66 -14.57
C THR A 81 -3.95 -13.82 -13.58
N VAL A 82 -5.13 -14.42 -13.40
CA VAL A 82 -5.29 -15.68 -12.68
C VAL A 82 -5.43 -16.81 -13.69
N VAL A 83 -4.38 -17.61 -13.81
CA VAL A 83 -4.33 -18.79 -14.66
C VAL A 83 -5.10 -19.91 -14.00
N THR A 84 -6.31 -20.15 -14.48
CA THR A 84 -7.10 -21.31 -14.07
C THR A 84 -6.90 -22.40 -15.12
N GLY A 85 -6.41 -23.58 -14.73
CA GLY A 85 -6.39 -24.74 -15.63
C GLY A 85 -7.79 -24.99 -16.24
N THR A 86 -7.87 -25.77 -17.32
CA THR A 86 -9.10 -26.02 -18.10
C THR A 86 -10.30 -26.53 -17.29
N SER A 87 -10.09 -26.98 -16.06
CA SER A 87 -11.12 -27.45 -15.12
C SER A 87 -11.75 -26.37 -14.24
N ALA A 88 -11.23 -25.14 -14.20
CA ALA A 88 -11.71 -24.06 -13.32
C ALA A 88 -12.44 -22.92 -14.05
N LEU A 89 -12.52 -22.96 -15.38
CA LEU A 89 -13.39 -22.09 -16.17
C LEU A 89 -14.79 -22.73 -16.25
N SER A 90 -15.75 -22.22 -15.47
CA SER A 90 -17.17 -22.57 -15.69
C SER A 90 -17.58 -22.14 -17.11
N ALA A 91 -18.40 -22.95 -17.80
CA ALA A 91 -18.80 -22.77 -19.20
C ALA A 91 -19.47 -21.40 -19.52
N SER A 92 -19.83 -20.60 -18.52
CA SER A 92 -20.25 -19.20 -18.68
C SER A 92 -19.12 -18.24 -19.07
N SER A 93 -17.85 -18.65 -18.90
CA SER A 93 -16.64 -17.88 -19.26
C SER A 93 -16.18 -18.12 -20.71
N TYR A 94 -16.85 -19.02 -21.45
CA TYR A 94 -16.56 -19.32 -22.87
C TYR A 94 -17.28 -18.36 -23.84
N GLY A 95 -17.84 -17.25 -23.34
CA GLY A 95 -18.27 -16.12 -24.14
C GLY A 95 -17.27 -14.99 -23.98
N SER A 96 -16.61 -14.58 -25.07
CA SER A 96 -15.79 -13.37 -25.09
C SER A 96 -16.60 -12.19 -24.57
N GLY A 97 -16.28 -11.68 -23.38
CA GLY A 97 -16.96 -10.53 -22.74
C GLY A 97 -17.87 -10.83 -21.55
N GLY A 98 -17.83 -12.05 -20.97
CA GLY A 98 -18.52 -12.36 -19.71
C GLY A 98 -17.74 -11.86 -18.48
N SER A 99 -18.46 -11.52 -17.39
CA SER A 99 -17.85 -11.18 -16.10
C SER A 99 -16.97 -12.33 -15.61
N CYS A 100 -15.68 -12.08 -15.38
CA CYS A 100 -14.76 -13.13 -14.95
C CYS A 100 -14.94 -13.48 -13.47
N VAL A 101 -14.98 -14.79 -13.19
CA VAL A 101 -15.06 -15.31 -11.82
C VAL A 101 -13.90 -16.25 -11.61
N THR A 102 -13.13 -16.00 -10.55
CA THR A 102 -12.00 -16.80 -10.10
C THR A 102 -12.48 -17.87 -9.12
N TYR A 103 -11.82 -19.03 -9.13
CA TYR A 103 -12.13 -20.17 -8.25
C TYR A 103 -10.83 -20.88 -7.83
N GLY A 104 -10.93 -21.81 -6.88
CA GLY A 104 -9.81 -22.67 -6.51
C GLY A 104 -8.84 -21.98 -5.54
N GLY A 105 -9.37 -21.11 -4.67
CA GLY A 105 -8.57 -20.35 -3.72
C GLY A 105 -7.99 -19.08 -4.32
N TYR A 106 -8.67 -18.49 -5.31
CA TYR A 106 -8.42 -17.16 -5.88
C TYR A 106 -9.66 -16.26 -5.78
N ASP A 107 -10.65 -16.64 -4.96
CA ASP A 107 -11.97 -15.98 -4.85
C ASP A 107 -11.89 -14.54 -4.30
N ASP A 108 -10.75 -14.15 -3.74
CA ASP A 108 -10.39 -12.80 -3.30
C ASP A 108 -9.86 -11.90 -4.43
N ILE A 109 -9.64 -12.45 -5.62
CA ILE A 109 -9.20 -11.72 -6.81
C ILE A 109 -10.42 -11.51 -7.72
N THR A 110 -11.10 -10.38 -7.51
CA THR A 110 -12.28 -9.97 -8.27
C THR A 110 -12.20 -8.48 -8.59
N GLU A 111 -13.16 -7.98 -9.39
CA GLU A 111 -13.36 -6.53 -9.50
C GLU A 111 -13.50 -5.90 -8.10
N GLY A 112 -12.86 -4.74 -7.91
CA GLY A 112 -12.85 -4.02 -6.63
C GLY A 112 -11.76 -4.47 -5.65
N THR A 113 -11.04 -5.57 -5.90
CA THR A 113 -9.93 -5.99 -5.04
C THR A 113 -8.84 -4.91 -5.00
N ALA A 114 -8.35 -4.57 -3.81
CA ALA A 114 -7.39 -3.50 -3.62
C ALA A 114 -6.04 -3.79 -4.28
N VAL A 115 -5.48 -2.76 -4.91
CA VAL A 115 -4.11 -2.73 -5.43
C VAL A 115 -3.34 -1.68 -4.65
N THR A 116 -2.28 -2.08 -3.96
CA THR A 116 -1.42 -1.19 -3.18
C THR A 116 -0.11 -1.00 -3.92
N VAL A 117 0.32 0.26 -4.06
CA VAL A 117 1.61 0.62 -4.66
C VAL A 117 2.49 1.26 -3.59
N ARG A 118 3.71 0.75 -3.46
CA ARG A 118 4.75 1.31 -2.61
C ARG A 118 5.91 1.86 -3.43
N ASP A 119 6.58 2.87 -2.90
CA ASP A 119 7.80 3.40 -3.47
C ASP A 119 9.05 2.61 -3.03
N SER A 120 10.21 3.07 -3.50
CA SER A 120 11.52 2.51 -3.14
C SER A 120 11.88 2.57 -1.64
N SER A 121 11.19 3.40 -0.84
CA SER A 121 11.34 3.46 0.62
C SER A 121 10.42 2.48 1.36
N GLY A 122 9.50 1.83 0.63
CA GLY A 122 8.45 0.95 1.17
C GLY A 122 7.21 1.71 1.64
N ALA A 123 7.16 3.03 1.46
CA ALA A 123 5.99 3.84 1.79
C ALA A 123 4.87 3.56 0.79
N ILE A 124 3.63 3.44 1.27
CA ILE A 124 2.45 3.34 0.39
C ILE A 124 2.25 4.70 -0.25
N VAL A 125 2.29 4.74 -1.57
CA VAL A 125 2.22 5.96 -2.38
C VAL A 125 1.00 5.99 -3.30
N GLY A 126 0.26 4.88 -3.40
CA GLY A 126 -1.00 4.81 -4.12
C GLY A 126 -1.82 3.59 -3.74
N VAL A 127 -3.14 3.72 -3.81
CA VAL A 127 -4.09 2.61 -3.67
C VAL A 127 -5.14 2.75 -4.75
N GLY A 128 -5.35 1.69 -5.52
CA GLY A 128 -6.44 1.58 -6.48
C GLY A 128 -7.17 0.25 -6.31
N ASN A 129 -7.85 -0.18 -7.36
CA ASN A 129 -8.61 -1.43 -7.37
C ASN A 129 -8.51 -2.11 -8.72
N LEU A 130 -8.68 -3.44 -8.72
CA LEU A 130 -8.95 -4.19 -9.93
C LEU A 130 -10.25 -3.71 -10.57
N GLU A 131 -10.22 -3.54 -11.88
CA GLU A 131 -11.38 -3.26 -12.72
C GLU A 131 -12.09 -4.56 -13.13
N ALA A 132 -13.16 -4.45 -13.91
CA ALA A 132 -13.93 -5.58 -14.39
C ALA A 132 -13.05 -6.57 -15.19
N GLY A 133 -12.89 -7.78 -14.65
CA GLY A 133 -12.09 -8.82 -15.26
C GLY A 133 -12.72 -9.42 -16.51
N GLN A 134 -11.88 -9.79 -17.46
CA GLN A 134 -12.26 -10.47 -18.69
C GLN A 134 -11.75 -11.91 -18.67
N SER A 135 -12.59 -12.86 -19.09
CA SER A 135 -12.19 -14.25 -19.29
C SER A 135 -11.63 -14.47 -20.69
N ASP A 136 -10.52 -15.20 -20.77
CA ASP A 136 -9.95 -15.70 -22.02
C ASP A 136 -9.62 -17.20 -21.93
N SER A 137 -8.93 -17.75 -22.93
CA SER A 137 -8.55 -19.17 -22.97
C SER A 137 -7.54 -19.60 -21.92
N TYR A 138 -6.91 -18.66 -21.22
CA TYR A 138 -5.83 -18.88 -20.26
C TYR A 138 -6.26 -18.57 -18.82
N GLY A 139 -7.33 -17.80 -18.62
CA GLY A 139 -7.89 -17.53 -17.29
C GLY A 139 -8.66 -16.23 -17.20
N CYS A 140 -8.59 -15.60 -16.02
CA CYS A 140 -9.16 -14.28 -15.76
C CYS A 140 -8.08 -13.20 -15.78
N THR A 141 -8.27 -12.16 -16.57
CA THR A 141 -7.39 -10.98 -16.56
C THR A 141 -8.15 -9.76 -16.06
N PHE A 142 -7.63 -9.13 -15.01
CA PHE A 142 -8.18 -7.93 -14.39
C PHE A 142 -7.23 -6.75 -14.64
N PRO A 143 -7.66 -5.71 -15.36
CA PRO A 143 -6.89 -4.48 -15.46
C PRO A 143 -6.95 -3.69 -14.15
N PHE A 144 -6.01 -2.79 -13.94
CA PHE A 144 -6.07 -1.78 -12.88
C PHE A 144 -5.33 -0.51 -13.29
N THR A 145 -5.73 0.59 -12.65
CA THR A 145 -5.04 1.87 -12.72
C THR A 145 -4.96 2.46 -11.31
N VAL A 146 -3.77 2.88 -10.90
CA VAL A 146 -3.55 3.67 -9.68
C VAL A 146 -3.06 5.04 -10.11
N THR A 147 -3.88 6.07 -9.92
CA THR A 147 -3.60 7.42 -10.40
C THR A 147 -2.76 8.22 -9.41
N ASP A 148 -2.13 9.27 -9.91
CA ASP A 148 -1.43 10.27 -9.09
C ASP A 148 -0.32 9.68 -8.19
N VAL A 149 0.38 8.64 -8.66
CA VAL A 149 1.47 8.01 -7.92
C VAL A 149 2.75 8.83 -8.09
N PRO A 150 3.37 9.33 -7.01
CA PRO A 150 4.65 10.04 -7.07
C PRO A 150 5.74 9.21 -7.76
N ASN A 151 6.56 9.88 -8.57
CA ASN A 151 7.66 9.21 -9.27
C ASN A 151 8.68 8.60 -8.30
N SER A 152 9.01 7.33 -8.52
CA SER A 152 10.00 6.53 -7.77
C SER A 152 10.85 5.71 -8.74
N ALA A 153 12.07 5.36 -8.33
CA ALA A 153 12.96 4.50 -9.12
C ALA A 153 12.42 3.06 -9.29
N PHE A 154 11.70 2.59 -8.27
CA PHE A 154 11.03 1.29 -8.22
C PHE A 154 9.67 1.43 -7.58
N TYR A 155 8.77 0.54 -7.97
CA TYR A 155 7.42 0.45 -7.43
C TYR A 155 7.17 -0.99 -7.02
N THR A 156 6.68 -1.19 -5.80
CA THR A 156 6.23 -2.50 -5.33
C THR A 156 4.72 -2.53 -5.36
N VAL A 157 4.16 -3.46 -6.14
CA VAL A 157 2.73 -3.65 -6.30
C VAL A 157 2.29 -4.90 -5.53
N GLU A 158 1.26 -4.74 -4.72
CA GLU A 158 0.60 -5.83 -4.00
C GLU A 158 -0.89 -5.81 -4.35
N ILE A 159 -1.45 -6.99 -4.65
CA ILE A 159 -2.88 -7.15 -4.93
C ILE A 159 -3.48 -8.02 -3.83
N SER A 160 -4.52 -7.50 -3.18
CA SER A 160 -5.10 -8.10 -1.97
C SER A 160 -4.04 -8.26 -0.87
N HIS A 161 -3.58 -9.50 -0.66
CA HIS A 161 -2.54 -9.90 0.29
C HIS A 161 -1.68 -11.03 -0.31
N ARG A 162 -1.62 -11.13 -1.65
CA ARG A 162 -1.00 -12.25 -2.37
C ARG A 162 0.49 -12.08 -2.64
N GLY A 163 1.11 -11.14 -1.92
CA GLY A 163 2.53 -10.84 -2.00
C GLY A 163 2.83 -9.61 -2.84
N GLU A 164 4.10 -9.23 -2.78
CA GLU A 164 4.64 -8.02 -3.36
C GLU A 164 5.50 -8.35 -4.59
N VAL A 165 5.28 -7.65 -5.70
CA VAL A 165 6.10 -7.73 -6.92
C VAL A 165 6.67 -6.35 -7.21
N THR A 166 7.97 -6.28 -7.51
CA THR A 166 8.66 -5.00 -7.74
C THR A 166 8.94 -4.79 -9.22
N PHE A 167 8.64 -3.57 -9.67
CA PHE A 167 8.80 -3.08 -11.04
C PHE A 167 9.73 -1.85 -11.04
N THR A 168 10.41 -1.63 -12.15
CA THR A 168 11.20 -0.43 -12.40
C THR A 168 10.29 0.73 -12.81
N ALA A 169 10.83 1.95 -12.82
CA ALA A 169 10.14 3.09 -13.40
C ALA A 169 9.79 2.90 -14.89
N ASP A 170 10.68 2.27 -15.66
CA ASP A 170 10.48 2.00 -17.09
C ASP A 170 9.29 1.04 -17.31
N ASP A 171 9.16 0.00 -16.48
CA ASP A 171 8.01 -0.93 -16.55
C ASP A 171 6.68 -0.20 -16.30
N VAL A 172 6.66 0.77 -15.37
CA VAL A 172 5.47 1.59 -15.09
C VAL A 172 5.16 2.56 -16.22
N GLU A 173 6.18 3.24 -16.75
CA GLU A 173 6.03 4.22 -17.84
C GLU A 173 5.58 3.57 -19.16
N THR A 174 6.00 2.33 -19.40
CA THR A 174 5.61 1.55 -20.60
C THR A 174 4.32 0.75 -20.42
N GLY A 175 3.79 0.66 -19.19
CA GLY A 175 2.59 -0.12 -18.86
C GLY A 175 2.82 -1.63 -18.84
N GLU A 176 4.06 -2.08 -18.61
CA GLU A 176 4.46 -3.49 -18.55
C GLU A 176 4.25 -4.15 -17.18
N VAL A 177 3.50 -3.50 -16.27
CA VAL A 177 3.16 -4.04 -14.96
C VAL A 177 2.19 -5.23 -15.11
N GLN A 178 2.74 -6.44 -15.02
CA GLN A 178 1.99 -7.69 -15.18
C GLN A 178 2.24 -8.60 -13.99
N LEU A 179 1.16 -9.05 -13.34
CA LEU A 179 1.18 -9.99 -12.24
C LEU A 179 0.40 -11.25 -12.65
N SER A 180 0.87 -12.42 -12.22
CA SER A 180 0.17 -13.67 -12.48
C SER A 180 0.13 -14.60 -11.27
N LEU A 181 -0.96 -15.35 -11.18
CA LEU A 181 -1.16 -16.45 -10.24
C LEU A 181 -1.59 -17.68 -11.02
N GLY A 182 -1.23 -18.88 -10.56
CA GLY A 182 -1.56 -20.16 -11.20
C GLY A 182 -1.37 -21.31 -10.24
#